data_AF-A0A4S3J675-F1
#
_entry.id   AF-A0A4S3J675-F1
#
_cell.length_a   1.000
_cell.length_b   1.000
_cell.length_c   1.000
_cell.angle_alpha   90.00
_cell.angle_beta   90.00
_cell.angle_gamma   90.00
#
_symmetry.space_group_name_H-M   'P 1'
#
loop_
_entity.id
_entity.type
_entity.pdbx_description
1 polymer ?
#
loop_
_entity_poly.entity_id
_entity_poly.type
_entity_poly.pdbx_seq_one_letter_code
_entity_poly.pdbx_strand_id
1 'polypeptide(L)'
;MQRGQHTGKIVIAMPENSTELPAEPSRQELVLRQDRAYLFVGGLGGLGRSIATWLVEHGARHLVFMARSAVNIPDDDPFVQELAVLGCTTTRISGDVSKHEDVLRAIRASGKPVGVLQASMVLRDKSFLDMKWDEWQAAVQPKVQGTWNLHRALLSEQPEESLDFFFLFSSAGAMSGQWGQANYNAGNTFLDAFVAYRHSLGLPASTVNIGVIQDIGYVSQNSEILGSLRSTAQYLMREPELLESIELMLHRSSPTESVADQTLSRYVTRSQIGIGMRSTLPIDASNNRTIWRKDPRMLVYRNVEGQSGPVSSSTGSDQVLTHFLSEIGSNMTMLKAPESVELLAGEIGRTLFGFLMRAEAEKIDFDVPLASVGIDSLISVELRNWIRRKIGVEVTVLEIVRADSVRDLGVVAQKKLVEKYESRM
;
A
#
# COMPACT_ATOMS: atom_id res chain seq x y z
N MET A 1 14.82 25.65 -25.75
CA MET A 1 13.58 26.41 -26.03
C MET A 1 13.24 27.37 -24.89
N GLN A 2 13.08 26.89 -23.65
CA GLN A 2 12.62 27.71 -22.50
C GLN A 2 13.55 28.85 -22.04
N ARG A 3 14.86 28.76 -22.32
CA ARG A 3 15.85 29.82 -21.94
C ARG A 3 16.00 30.96 -22.95
N GLY A 4 15.28 30.94 -24.08
CA GLY A 4 15.27 32.05 -25.06
C GLY A 4 16.57 32.30 -25.84
N GLN A 5 17.56 31.41 -25.75
CA GLN A 5 18.89 31.60 -26.35
C GLN A 5 19.02 31.18 -27.81
N HIS A 6 17.97 30.68 -28.47
CA HIS A 6 18.07 30.22 -29.86
C HIS A 6 17.64 31.31 -30.84
N THR A 7 18.31 31.35 -32.00
CA THR A 7 17.90 32.15 -33.15
C THR A 7 17.48 31.20 -34.27
N GLY A 8 16.26 31.36 -34.80
CA GLY A 8 15.69 30.46 -35.80
C GLY A 8 14.78 29.36 -35.20
N LYS A 9 14.42 28.35 -36.01
CA LYS A 9 13.52 27.25 -35.60
C LYS A 9 14.32 26.11 -34.96
N ILE A 10 13.81 25.60 -33.84
CA ILE A 10 14.25 24.32 -33.30
C ILE A 10 13.50 23.24 -34.06
N VAL A 11 14.23 22.33 -34.70
CA VAL A 11 13.67 21.19 -35.43
C VAL A 11 14.16 19.91 -34.76
N ILE A 12 13.24 18.98 -34.53
CA ILE A 12 13.59 17.62 -34.09
C ILE A 12 13.67 16.77 -35.36
N ALA A 13 14.86 16.28 -35.68
CA ALA A 13 15.04 15.32 -36.76
C ALA A 13 14.60 13.95 -36.26
N MET A 14 13.50 13.43 -36.81
CA MET A 14 13.06 12.07 -36.54
C MET A 14 13.92 11.11 -37.38
N PRO A 15 14.38 9.97 -36.82
CA PRO A 15 15.08 8.97 -37.62
C PRO A 15 14.17 8.41 -38.71
N GLU A 16 14.76 8.00 -39.84
CA GLU A 16 14.01 7.39 -40.94
C GLU A 16 13.34 6.09 -40.52
N ASN A 17 13.93 5.40 -39.54
CA ASN A 17 13.37 4.22 -38.92
C ASN A 17 12.87 4.51 -37.50
N SER A 18 11.57 4.38 -37.29
CA SER A 18 10.93 4.62 -35.99
C SER A 18 11.35 3.64 -34.90
N THR A 19 11.93 2.48 -35.24
CA THR A 19 12.43 1.50 -34.25
C THR A 19 13.76 1.92 -33.61
N GLU A 20 14.43 2.95 -34.14
CA GLU A 20 15.67 3.51 -33.56
C GLU A 20 15.37 4.46 -32.41
N LEU A 21 14.12 4.89 -32.26
CA LEU A 21 13.71 5.69 -31.12
C LEU A 21 13.56 4.78 -29.90
N PRO A 22 14.20 5.11 -28.77
CA PRO A 22 13.90 4.45 -27.51
C PRO A 22 12.43 4.72 -27.18
N ALA A 23 11.60 3.69 -27.30
CA ALA A 23 10.19 3.74 -26.96
C ALA A 23 9.98 3.09 -25.60
N GLU A 24 9.32 3.80 -24.70
CA GLU A 24 8.80 3.19 -23.47
C GLU A 24 7.40 2.64 -23.75
N PRO A 25 7.05 1.45 -23.23
CA PRO A 25 5.69 0.95 -23.31
C PRO A 25 4.73 1.98 -22.71
N SER A 26 3.73 2.41 -23.49
CA SER A 26 2.67 3.27 -22.96
C SER A 26 1.82 2.48 -21.96
N ARG A 27 1.48 3.10 -20.83
CA ARG A 27 0.48 2.55 -19.91
C ARG A 27 -0.82 2.32 -20.68
N GLN A 28 -1.35 1.10 -20.61
CA GLN A 28 -2.69 0.80 -21.09
C GLN A 28 -3.66 1.14 -19.96
N GLU A 29 -4.58 2.07 -20.21
CA GLU A 29 -5.67 2.35 -19.27
C GLU A 29 -6.74 1.27 -19.39
N LEU A 30 -7.24 0.82 -18.24
CA LEU A 30 -8.39 -0.08 -18.21
C LEU A 30 -9.65 0.63 -18.72
N VAL A 31 -10.29 0.05 -19.74
CA VAL A 31 -11.61 0.48 -20.19
C VAL A 31 -12.56 -0.69 -20.08
N LEU A 32 -13.50 -0.56 -19.14
CA LEU A 32 -14.53 -1.53 -18.87
C LEU A 32 -15.73 -1.33 -19.80
N ARG A 33 -16.31 -2.46 -20.21
CA ARG A 33 -17.55 -2.49 -20.97
C ARG A 33 -18.70 -1.87 -20.18
N GLN A 34 -19.42 -0.99 -20.85
CA GLN A 34 -20.58 -0.27 -20.29
C GLN A 34 -21.89 -1.04 -20.49
N ASP A 35 -21.94 -1.99 -21.43
CA ASP A 35 -23.15 -2.68 -21.87
C ASP A 35 -23.56 -3.86 -20.97
N ARG A 36 -22.73 -4.22 -19.98
CA ARG A 36 -22.88 -5.44 -19.19
C ARG A 36 -22.47 -5.28 -17.73
N ALA A 37 -22.84 -6.27 -16.93
CA ALA A 37 -22.67 -6.24 -15.48
C ALA A 37 -21.39 -6.90 -14.97
N TYR A 38 -20.92 -6.40 -13.82
CA TYR A 38 -19.82 -6.98 -13.05
C TYR A 38 -20.34 -7.51 -11.72
N LEU A 39 -20.13 -8.80 -11.44
CA LEU A 39 -20.53 -9.44 -10.19
C LEU A 39 -19.42 -9.28 -9.16
N PHE A 40 -19.69 -8.51 -8.11
CA PHE A 40 -18.75 -8.25 -7.02
C PHE A 40 -19.19 -8.94 -5.73
N VAL A 41 -18.60 -10.10 -5.45
CA VAL A 41 -18.85 -10.89 -4.25
C VAL A 41 -18.03 -10.36 -3.08
N GLY A 42 -18.67 -9.98 -1.99
CA GLY A 42 -18.01 -9.39 -0.82
C GLY A 42 -17.58 -7.93 -1.01
N GLY A 43 -17.98 -7.27 -2.11
CA GLY A 43 -17.54 -5.92 -2.48
C GLY A 43 -18.12 -4.75 -1.67
N LEU A 44 -18.88 -5.01 -0.60
CA LEU A 44 -19.55 -3.95 0.17
C LEU A 44 -18.76 -3.42 1.38
N GLY A 45 -17.59 -4.03 1.67
CA GLY A 45 -16.65 -3.53 2.69
C GLY A 45 -15.80 -2.37 2.18
N GLY A 46 -15.00 -1.74 3.05
CA GLY A 46 -14.23 -0.53 2.71
C GLY A 46 -13.34 -0.67 1.47
N LEU A 47 -12.65 -1.81 1.34
CA LEU A 47 -11.84 -2.12 0.16
C LEU A 47 -12.68 -2.26 -1.11
N GLY A 48 -13.80 -2.99 -1.00
CA GLY A 48 -14.69 -3.23 -2.12
C GLY A 48 -15.40 -1.97 -2.60
N ARG A 49 -15.75 -1.04 -1.70
CA ARG A 49 -16.36 0.25 -2.05
C ARG A 49 -15.41 1.12 -2.88
N SER A 50 -14.16 1.26 -2.43
CA SER A 50 -13.08 1.93 -3.19
C SER A 50 -12.92 1.34 -4.59
N ILE A 51 -12.79 0.02 -4.68
CA ILE A 51 -12.62 -0.69 -5.96
C ILE A 51 -13.86 -0.52 -6.85
N ALA A 52 -15.06 -0.56 -6.28
CA ALA A 52 -16.29 -0.35 -7.04
C ALA A 52 -16.35 1.05 -7.67
N THR A 53 -16.05 2.10 -6.89
CA THR A 53 -15.96 3.47 -7.42
C THR A 53 -14.93 3.53 -8.55
N TRP A 54 -13.74 2.95 -8.35
CA TRP A 54 -12.70 2.86 -9.36
C TRP A 54 -13.16 2.12 -10.63
N LEU A 55 -13.87 0.99 -10.51
CA LEU A 55 -14.44 0.28 -11.68
C LEU A 55 -15.43 1.18 -12.45
N VAL A 56 -16.26 1.98 -11.76
CA VAL A 56 -17.21 2.89 -12.42
C VAL A 56 -16.49 4.01 -13.16
N GLU A 57 -15.44 4.58 -12.56
CA GLU A 57 -14.57 5.58 -13.21
C GLU A 57 -13.93 5.01 -14.49
N HIS A 58 -13.61 3.72 -14.50
CA HIS A 58 -13.04 3.02 -15.66
C HIS A 58 -14.09 2.44 -16.62
N GLY A 59 -15.37 2.80 -16.46
CA GLY A 59 -16.42 2.48 -17.44
C GLY A 59 -17.45 1.44 -17.01
N ALA A 60 -17.37 0.85 -15.81
CA ALA A 60 -18.46 -0.02 -15.35
C ALA A 60 -19.76 0.78 -15.16
N ARG A 61 -20.88 0.28 -15.71
CA ARG A 61 -22.21 0.91 -15.56
C ARG A 61 -23.23 0.05 -14.85
N HIS A 62 -22.93 -1.23 -14.64
CA HIS A 62 -23.79 -2.17 -13.95
C HIS A 62 -22.96 -2.98 -12.96
N LEU A 63 -23.16 -2.76 -11.65
CA LEU A 63 -22.50 -3.52 -10.59
C LEU A 63 -23.52 -4.35 -9.83
N VAL A 64 -23.26 -5.64 -9.69
CA VAL A 64 -24.07 -6.54 -8.85
C VAL A 64 -23.27 -6.95 -7.63
N PHE A 65 -23.66 -6.47 -6.46
CA PHE A 65 -23.03 -6.81 -5.20
C PHE A 65 -23.71 -8.03 -4.58
N MET A 66 -22.94 -9.08 -4.32
CA MET A 66 -23.41 -10.25 -3.59
C MET A 66 -22.73 -10.32 -2.21
N ALA A 67 -23.51 -10.22 -1.14
CA ALA A 67 -23.03 -10.41 0.22
C ALA A 67 -24.18 -10.73 1.17
N ARG A 68 -23.90 -11.41 2.30
CA ARG A 68 -24.91 -11.74 3.33
C ARG A 68 -25.66 -10.51 3.87
N SER A 69 -24.98 -9.36 3.96
CA SER A 69 -25.53 -8.12 4.48
C SER A 69 -26.00 -7.15 3.38
N ALA A 70 -26.06 -7.58 2.11
CA ALA A 70 -26.39 -6.67 1.00
C ALA A 70 -27.78 -6.04 1.12
N VAL A 71 -28.74 -6.75 1.73
CA VAL A 71 -30.10 -6.25 1.99
C VAL A 71 -30.17 -5.13 3.04
N ASN A 72 -29.12 -4.99 3.86
CA ASN A 72 -29.08 -3.97 4.91
C ASN A 72 -28.63 -2.60 4.39
N ILE A 73 -28.24 -2.52 3.11
CA ILE A 73 -27.82 -1.28 2.47
C ILE A 73 -29.04 -0.71 1.73
N PRO A 74 -29.65 0.36 2.26
CA PRO A 74 -30.81 0.96 1.64
C PRO A 74 -30.43 1.70 0.35
N ASP A 75 -31.42 2.04 -0.46
CA ASP A 75 -31.21 2.72 -1.74
C ASP A 75 -30.64 4.14 -1.58
N ASP A 76 -30.85 4.76 -0.42
CA ASP A 76 -30.32 6.08 -0.03
C ASP A 76 -28.95 6.01 0.68
N ASP A 77 -28.29 4.84 0.73
CA ASP A 77 -26.91 4.75 1.23
C ASP A 77 -25.99 5.68 0.41
N PRO A 78 -25.17 6.53 1.06
CA PRO A 78 -24.33 7.51 0.37
C PRO A 78 -23.45 6.91 -0.73
N PHE A 79 -22.93 5.70 -0.54
CA PHE A 79 -22.09 5.03 -1.54
C PHE A 79 -22.91 4.56 -2.76
N VAL A 80 -24.15 4.12 -2.54
CA VAL A 80 -25.06 3.76 -3.65
C VAL A 80 -25.40 5.01 -4.47
N GLN A 81 -25.67 6.12 -3.80
CA GLN A 81 -25.95 7.40 -4.43
C GLN A 81 -24.73 7.93 -5.19
N GLU A 82 -23.53 7.82 -4.63
CA GLU A 82 -22.28 8.15 -5.31
C GLU A 82 -22.12 7.37 -6.62
N LEU A 83 -22.28 6.04 -6.59
CA LEU A 83 -22.21 5.21 -7.79
C LEU A 83 -23.29 5.57 -8.82
N ALA A 84 -24.51 5.91 -8.37
CA ALA A 84 -25.59 6.35 -9.24
C ALA A 84 -25.26 7.69 -9.92
N VAL A 85 -24.68 8.65 -9.19
CA VAL A 85 -24.22 9.94 -9.74
C VAL A 85 -23.11 9.74 -10.78
N LEU A 86 -22.23 8.75 -10.59
CA LEU A 86 -21.22 8.35 -11.56
C LEU A 86 -21.79 7.56 -12.76
N GLY A 87 -23.12 7.39 -12.83
CA GLY A 87 -23.82 6.74 -13.94
C GLY A 87 -23.86 5.22 -13.86
N CYS A 88 -23.63 4.63 -12.68
CA CYS A 88 -23.69 3.19 -12.48
C CYS A 88 -24.97 2.75 -11.76
N THR A 89 -25.66 1.77 -12.33
CA THR A 89 -26.75 1.08 -11.67
C THR A 89 -26.20 -0.04 -10.78
N THR A 90 -26.62 -0.08 -9.52
CA THR A 90 -26.22 -1.14 -8.58
C THR A 90 -27.37 -2.08 -8.27
N THR A 91 -27.13 -3.38 -8.30
CA THR A 91 -28.05 -4.40 -7.79
C THR A 91 -27.41 -5.06 -6.56
N ARG A 92 -28.18 -5.22 -5.49
CA ARG A 92 -27.72 -5.81 -4.23
C ARG A 92 -28.43 -7.14 -4.00
N ILE A 93 -27.67 -8.23 -3.92
CA ILE A 93 -28.21 -9.58 -3.73
C ILE A 93 -27.70 -10.13 -2.40
N SER A 94 -28.64 -10.42 -1.49
CA SER A 94 -28.30 -11.09 -0.24
C SER A 94 -28.08 -12.58 -0.49
N GLY A 95 -26.92 -13.09 -0.06
CA GLY A 95 -26.57 -14.49 -0.24
C GLY A 95 -25.20 -14.87 0.31
N ASP A 96 -25.00 -16.18 0.47
CA ASP A 96 -23.72 -16.78 0.83
C ASP A 96 -23.11 -17.44 -0.42
N VAL A 97 -21.93 -16.99 -0.83
CA VAL A 97 -21.23 -17.53 -2.01
C VAL A 97 -20.95 -19.03 -1.87
N SER A 98 -20.84 -19.54 -0.64
CA SER A 98 -20.64 -20.96 -0.35
C SER A 98 -21.88 -21.81 -0.67
N LYS A 99 -23.05 -21.19 -0.92
CA LYS A 99 -24.29 -21.83 -1.38
C LYS A 99 -24.48 -21.61 -2.87
N HIS A 100 -24.54 -22.70 -3.64
CA HIS A 100 -24.63 -22.64 -5.09
C HIS A 100 -25.88 -21.88 -5.61
N GLU A 101 -27.04 -22.10 -4.97
CA GLU A 101 -28.29 -21.43 -5.35
C GLU A 101 -28.24 -19.91 -5.16
N ASP A 102 -27.54 -19.42 -4.14
CA ASP A 102 -27.37 -17.99 -3.91
C ASP A 102 -26.52 -17.36 -5.04
N VAL A 103 -25.49 -18.08 -5.49
CA VAL A 103 -24.64 -17.68 -6.60
C VAL A 103 -25.42 -17.66 -7.93
N LEU A 104 -26.26 -18.67 -8.19
CA LEU A 104 -27.12 -18.71 -9.37
C LEU A 104 -28.07 -17.51 -9.42
N ARG A 105 -28.71 -17.17 -8.28
CA ARG A 105 -29.58 -15.99 -8.20
C ARG A 105 -28.82 -14.71 -8.52
N ALA A 106 -27.60 -14.54 -8.01
CA ALA A 106 -26.78 -13.37 -8.27
C ALA A 106 -26.37 -13.25 -9.75
N ILE A 107 -25.96 -14.36 -10.37
CA ILE A 107 -25.60 -14.40 -11.80
C ILE A 107 -26.81 -14.09 -12.68
N ARG A 108 -27.98 -14.68 -12.39
CA ARG A 108 -29.23 -14.39 -13.13
C ARG A 108 -29.65 -12.93 -12.99
N ALA A 109 -29.54 -12.36 -11.80
CA ALA A 109 -29.81 -10.94 -11.57
C ALA A 109 -28.87 -10.01 -12.33
N SER A 110 -27.65 -10.46 -12.64
CA SER A 110 -26.68 -9.70 -13.44
C SER A 110 -26.88 -9.77 -14.95
N GLY A 111 -27.85 -10.56 -15.45
CA GLY A 111 -28.13 -10.62 -16.89
C GLY A 111 -26.96 -11.13 -17.73
N LYS A 112 -26.18 -12.09 -17.19
CA LYS A 112 -24.89 -12.60 -17.68
C LYS A 112 -23.72 -11.62 -17.44
N PRO A 113 -22.95 -11.79 -16.36
CA PRO A 113 -21.87 -10.86 -16.04
C PRO A 113 -20.68 -11.04 -16.98
N VAL A 114 -20.00 -9.95 -17.31
CA VAL A 114 -18.71 -9.96 -18.07
C VAL A 114 -17.50 -10.07 -17.16
N GLY A 115 -17.60 -9.68 -15.91
CA GLY A 115 -16.51 -9.75 -14.96
C GLY A 115 -16.97 -10.23 -13.60
N VAL A 116 -16.12 -10.99 -12.92
CA VAL A 116 -16.36 -11.46 -11.56
C VAL A 116 -15.22 -11.01 -10.67
N LEU A 117 -15.56 -10.40 -9.54
CA LEU A 117 -14.64 -10.05 -8.46
C LEU A 117 -15.03 -10.86 -7.22
N GLN A 118 -14.13 -11.74 -6.77
CA GLN A 118 -14.32 -12.59 -5.61
C GLN A 118 -13.50 -12.04 -4.43
N ALA A 119 -14.14 -11.26 -3.57
CA ALA A 119 -13.55 -10.68 -2.36
C ALA A 119 -14.20 -11.19 -1.06
N SER A 120 -14.77 -12.41 -1.05
CA SER A 120 -15.32 -12.96 0.18
C SER A 120 -14.20 -13.25 1.18
N MET A 121 -14.42 -12.77 2.41
CA MET A 121 -13.44 -12.87 3.47
C MET A 121 -14.13 -13.06 4.81
N VAL A 122 -13.59 -14.01 5.59
CA VAL A 122 -13.88 -14.20 7.00
C VAL A 122 -12.56 -14.53 7.69
N LEU A 123 -12.25 -13.83 8.77
CA LEU A 123 -11.05 -14.07 9.58
C LEU A 123 -11.43 -14.79 10.88
N ARG A 124 -10.62 -15.78 11.24
CA ARG A 124 -10.72 -16.61 12.44
C ARG A 124 -9.31 -16.95 12.90
N ASP A 125 -8.64 -15.93 13.40
CA ASP A 125 -7.23 -15.99 13.74
C ASP A 125 -7.04 -16.80 15.02
N LYS A 126 -6.35 -17.94 14.90
CA LYS A 126 -6.07 -18.87 15.99
C LYS A 126 -4.83 -19.69 15.69
N SER A 127 -4.05 -20.02 16.72
CA SER A 127 -2.99 -21.03 16.60
C SER A 127 -3.56 -22.31 15.96
N PHE A 128 -2.82 -22.93 15.05
CA PHE A 128 -3.29 -24.11 14.34
C PHE A 128 -3.68 -25.26 15.30
N LEU A 129 -2.93 -25.43 16.39
CA LEU A 129 -3.20 -26.47 17.40
C LEU A 129 -4.50 -26.24 18.18
N ASP A 130 -4.92 -24.97 18.31
CA ASP A 130 -6.12 -24.58 19.06
C ASP A 130 -7.31 -24.25 18.15
N MET A 131 -7.12 -24.35 16.83
CA MET A 131 -8.11 -23.95 15.83
C MET A 131 -9.18 -25.02 15.73
N LYS A 132 -10.43 -24.62 15.97
CA LYS A 132 -11.57 -25.53 15.83
C LYS A 132 -11.96 -25.71 14.37
N TRP A 133 -12.64 -26.82 14.10
CA TRP A 133 -13.10 -27.14 12.75
C TRP A 133 -14.07 -26.10 12.18
N ASP A 134 -14.97 -25.56 12.99
CA ASP A 134 -15.90 -24.51 12.56
C ASP A 134 -15.18 -23.20 12.24
N GLU A 135 -14.13 -22.85 12.98
CA GLU A 135 -13.26 -21.70 12.71
C GLU A 135 -12.46 -21.89 11.40
N TRP A 136 -11.98 -23.10 11.14
CA TRP A 136 -11.36 -23.47 9.87
C TRP A 136 -12.35 -23.31 8.71
N GLN A 137 -13.51 -23.96 8.82
CA GLN A 137 -14.54 -23.94 7.79
C GLN A 137 -15.03 -22.51 7.49
N ALA A 138 -15.23 -21.69 8.52
CA ALA A 138 -15.71 -20.31 8.36
C ALA A 138 -14.77 -19.45 7.50
N ALA A 139 -13.46 -19.61 7.62
CA ALA A 139 -12.49 -18.86 6.82
C ALA A 139 -12.24 -19.46 5.43
N VAL A 140 -12.32 -20.79 5.31
CA VAL A 140 -11.99 -21.52 4.07
C VAL A 140 -13.16 -21.56 3.09
N GLN A 141 -14.37 -21.85 3.57
CA GLN A 141 -15.57 -22.08 2.73
C GLN A 141 -15.86 -20.94 1.73
N PRO A 142 -15.87 -19.66 2.15
CA PRO A 142 -16.19 -18.57 1.23
C PRO A 142 -15.21 -18.42 0.07
N LYS A 143 -13.93 -18.79 0.28
CA LYS A 143 -12.88 -18.73 -0.74
C LYS A 143 -12.86 -19.99 -1.59
N VAL A 144 -12.92 -21.16 -0.99
CA VAL A 144 -12.81 -22.44 -1.70
C VAL A 144 -14.11 -22.80 -2.39
N GLN A 145 -15.13 -23.13 -1.59
CA GLN A 145 -16.43 -23.54 -2.12
C GLN A 145 -17.11 -22.38 -2.84
N GLY A 146 -16.95 -21.15 -2.35
CA GLY A 146 -17.49 -19.96 -3.01
C GLY A 146 -16.97 -19.75 -4.42
N THR A 147 -15.65 -19.82 -4.60
CA THR A 147 -15.02 -19.71 -5.93
C THR A 147 -15.41 -20.87 -6.83
N TRP A 148 -15.48 -22.09 -6.29
CA TRP A 148 -15.94 -23.26 -7.04
C TRP A 148 -17.39 -23.11 -7.51
N ASN A 149 -18.28 -22.62 -6.64
CA ASN A 149 -19.68 -22.36 -6.98
C ASN A 149 -19.81 -21.31 -8.07
N LEU A 150 -19.05 -20.20 -7.99
CA LEU A 150 -19.01 -19.17 -9.04
C LEU A 150 -18.58 -19.78 -10.38
N HIS A 151 -17.52 -20.56 -10.40
CA HIS A 151 -17.04 -21.22 -11.61
C HIS A 151 -18.10 -22.13 -12.23
N ARG A 152 -18.71 -23.03 -11.43
CA ARG A 152 -19.74 -23.95 -11.93
C ARG A 152 -20.98 -23.22 -12.42
N ALA A 153 -21.43 -22.21 -11.69
CA ALA A 153 -22.63 -21.46 -12.04
C ALA A 153 -22.43 -20.62 -13.33
N LEU A 154 -21.24 -20.07 -13.55
CA LEU A 154 -20.94 -19.35 -14.79
C LEU A 154 -20.87 -20.31 -15.98
N LEU A 155 -20.27 -21.50 -15.82
CA LEU A 155 -20.26 -22.52 -16.87
C LEU A 155 -21.68 -22.99 -17.24
N SER A 156 -22.60 -23.05 -16.28
CA SER A 156 -23.98 -23.47 -16.54
C SER A 156 -24.85 -22.35 -17.13
N GLU A 157 -24.75 -21.12 -16.62
CA GLU A 157 -25.66 -20.02 -16.98
C GLU A 157 -25.18 -19.23 -18.21
N GLN A 158 -23.89 -19.28 -18.57
CA GLN A 158 -23.33 -18.59 -19.73
C GLN A 158 -22.21 -19.40 -20.44
N PRO A 159 -22.52 -20.59 -20.97
CA PRO A 159 -21.52 -21.49 -21.56
C PRO A 159 -20.81 -20.94 -22.80
N GLU A 160 -21.46 -20.06 -23.57
CA GLU A 160 -20.93 -19.54 -24.84
C GLU A 160 -20.29 -18.15 -24.73
N GLU A 161 -20.33 -17.54 -23.54
CA GLU A 161 -19.84 -16.18 -23.34
C GLU A 161 -18.62 -16.17 -22.42
N SER A 162 -17.49 -15.73 -22.96
CA SER A 162 -16.28 -15.53 -22.19
C SER A 162 -16.41 -14.33 -21.26
N LEU A 163 -15.91 -14.47 -20.03
CA LEU A 163 -15.68 -13.34 -19.16
C LEU A 163 -14.52 -12.48 -19.71
N ASP A 164 -14.55 -11.19 -19.44
CA ASP A 164 -13.39 -10.32 -19.58
C ASP A 164 -12.36 -10.65 -18.47
N PHE A 165 -12.84 -10.93 -17.25
CA PHE A 165 -12.00 -11.34 -16.13
C PHE A 165 -12.71 -12.16 -15.05
N PHE A 166 -11.93 -12.98 -14.34
CA PHE A 166 -12.32 -13.62 -13.08
C PHE A 166 -11.25 -13.31 -12.03
N PHE A 167 -11.48 -12.27 -11.24
CA PHE A 167 -10.50 -11.71 -10.34
C PHE A 167 -10.68 -12.21 -8.90
N LEU A 168 -9.60 -12.72 -8.31
CA LEU A 168 -9.57 -13.31 -6.98
C LEU A 168 -8.73 -12.46 -6.01
N PHE A 169 -9.33 -12.08 -4.89
CA PHE A 169 -8.61 -11.38 -3.82
C PHE A 169 -7.95 -12.40 -2.89
N SER A 170 -6.64 -12.58 -3.06
CA SER A 170 -5.80 -13.42 -2.22
C SER A 170 -5.03 -12.58 -1.20
N SER A 171 -4.14 -13.19 -0.44
CA SER A 171 -3.33 -12.51 0.57
C SER A 171 -1.86 -12.86 0.42
N ALA A 172 -0.98 -11.91 0.74
CA ALA A 172 0.45 -12.14 0.91
C ALA A 172 0.74 -13.28 1.91
N GLY A 173 -0.15 -13.49 2.89
CA GLY A 173 -0.07 -14.62 3.82
C GLY A 173 -0.13 -16.00 3.14
N ALA A 174 -0.73 -16.13 1.95
CA ALA A 174 -0.70 -17.37 1.19
C ALA A 174 0.70 -17.72 0.67
N MET A 175 1.52 -16.69 0.42
CA MET A 175 2.87 -16.87 -0.08
C MET A 175 3.83 -17.25 1.05
N SER A 176 3.81 -16.49 2.16
CA SER A 176 4.82 -16.62 3.22
C SER A 176 4.32 -17.17 4.55
N GLY A 177 3.01 -17.38 4.68
CA GLY A 177 2.37 -17.66 5.97
C GLY A 177 2.13 -16.40 6.81
N GLN A 178 1.23 -16.53 7.78
CA GLN A 178 0.96 -15.59 8.86
C GLN A 178 0.60 -16.37 10.12
N TRP A 179 1.17 -15.99 11.26
CA TRP A 179 0.88 -16.62 12.54
C TRP A 179 -0.61 -16.50 12.86
N GLY A 180 -1.22 -17.59 13.26
CA GLY A 180 -2.65 -17.62 13.59
C GLY A 180 -3.61 -17.69 12.39
N GLN A 181 -3.12 -17.63 11.16
CA GLN A 181 -3.98 -17.54 9.96
C GLN A 181 -3.88 -18.78 9.05
N ALA A 182 -3.67 -19.96 9.62
CA ALA A 182 -3.52 -21.20 8.85
C ALA A 182 -4.73 -21.49 7.93
N ASN A 183 -5.95 -21.34 8.46
CA ASN A 183 -7.20 -21.46 7.71
C ASN A 183 -7.32 -20.43 6.57
N TYR A 184 -7.08 -19.14 6.86
CA TYR A 184 -7.17 -18.07 5.88
C TYR A 184 -6.14 -18.25 4.76
N ASN A 185 -4.90 -18.59 5.11
CA ASN A 185 -3.84 -18.83 4.12
C ASN A 185 -4.11 -20.08 3.28
N ALA A 186 -4.70 -21.13 3.84
CA ALA A 186 -5.13 -22.30 3.06
C ALA A 186 -6.20 -21.93 2.01
N GLY A 187 -7.20 -21.13 2.41
CA GLY A 187 -8.22 -20.64 1.48
C GLY A 187 -7.65 -19.77 0.36
N ASN A 188 -6.70 -18.89 0.67
CA ASN A 188 -6.02 -18.05 -0.33
C ASN A 188 -5.08 -18.85 -1.25
N THR A 189 -4.36 -19.84 -0.72
CA THR A 189 -3.50 -20.73 -1.54
C THR A 189 -4.34 -21.52 -2.55
N PHE A 190 -5.57 -21.90 -2.18
CA PHE A 190 -6.52 -22.48 -3.14
C PHE A 190 -6.87 -21.48 -4.26
N LEU A 191 -7.12 -20.20 -3.95
CA LEU A 191 -7.40 -19.18 -4.98
C LEU A 191 -6.23 -19.05 -5.96
N ASP A 192 -5.01 -19.03 -5.45
CA ASP A 192 -3.79 -18.95 -6.24
C ASP A 192 -3.67 -20.15 -7.21
N ALA A 193 -3.88 -21.37 -6.70
CA ALA A 193 -3.88 -22.58 -7.53
C ALA A 193 -5.07 -22.64 -8.49
N PHE A 194 -6.22 -22.06 -8.11
CA PHE A 194 -7.43 -22.04 -8.91
C PHE A 194 -7.29 -21.20 -10.19
N VAL A 195 -6.44 -20.16 -10.16
CA VAL A 195 -6.07 -19.41 -11.37
C VAL A 195 -5.43 -20.34 -12.40
N ALA A 196 -4.44 -21.14 -12.00
CA ALA A 196 -3.78 -22.11 -12.89
C ALA A 196 -4.77 -23.17 -13.41
N TYR A 197 -5.68 -23.65 -12.56
CA TYR A 197 -6.74 -24.56 -12.98
C TYR A 197 -7.66 -23.93 -14.04
N ARG A 198 -8.18 -22.72 -13.85
CA ARG A 198 -9.03 -22.05 -14.85
C ARG A 198 -8.27 -21.80 -16.15
N HIS A 199 -7.01 -21.40 -16.08
CA HIS A 199 -6.15 -21.22 -17.26
C HIS A 199 -5.95 -22.52 -18.04
N SER A 200 -5.81 -23.66 -17.36
CA SER A 200 -5.72 -24.97 -18.03
C SER A 200 -6.99 -25.34 -18.82
N LEU A 201 -8.10 -24.67 -18.54
CA LEU A 201 -9.37 -24.79 -19.27
C LEU A 201 -9.54 -23.68 -20.34
N GLY A 202 -8.52 -22.84 -20.56
CA GLY A 202 -8.61 -21.67 -21.44
C GLY A 202 -9.48 -20.53 -20.88
N LEU A 203 -9.83 -20.57 -19.59
CA LEU A 203 -10.76 -19.61 -18.97
C LEU A 203 -10.00 -18.47 -18.27
N PRO A 204 -10.51 -17.23 -18.33
CA PRO A 204 -9.89 -16.09 -17.65
C PRO A 204 -9.88 -16.28 -16.13
N ALA A 205 -8.76 -15.99 -15.50
CA ALA A 205 -8.60 -15.85 -14.05
C ALA A 205 -7.33 -15.08 -13.71
N SER A 206 -7.36 -14.31 -12.62
CA SER A 206 -6.16 -13.69 -12.06
C SER A 206 -6.31 -13.47 -10.57
N THR A 207 -5.19 -13.31 -9.86
CA THR A 207 -5.21 -13.02 -8.43
C THR A 207 -4.13 -12.02 -8.00
N VAL A 208 -4.44 -11.26 -6.95
CA VAL A 208 -3.46 -10.46 -6.22
C VAL A 208 -3.32 -11.04 -4.82
N ASN A 209 -2.10 -11.37 -4.41
CA ASN A 209 -1.76 -11.67 -3.02
C ASN A 209 -1.52 -10.34 -2.29
N ILE A 210 -2.57 -9.83 -1.65
CA ILE A 210 -2.58 -8.49 -1.07
C ILE A 210 -1.85 -8.47 0.28
N GLY A 211 -0.87 -7.57 0.41
CA GLY A 211 -0.23 -7.22 1.67
C GLY A 211 -1.13 -6.39 2.59
N VAL A 212 -0.56 -5.69 3.57
CA VAL A 212 -1.37 -4.87 4.48
C VAL A 212 -1.70 -3.52 3.83
N ILE A 213 -3.00 -3.20 3.73
CA ILE A 213 -3.51 -1.90 3.30
C ILE A 213 -3.78 -1.04 4.55
N GLN A 214 -3.23 0.19 4.62
CA GLN A 214 -3.34 1.02 5.84
C GLN A 214 -4.50 2.01 5.86
N ASP A 215 -4.94 2.49 4.71
CA ASP A 215 -5.86 3.61 4.54
C ASP A 215 -7.31 3.15 4.32
N ILE A 216 -7.51 1.97 3.73
CA ILE A 216 -8.85 1.41 3.48
C ILE A 216 -8.99 -0.05 3.94
N GLY A 217 -10.25 -0.47 4.18
CA GLY A 217 -10.61 -1.85 4.50
C GLY A 217 -10.50 -2.23 5.98
N TYR A 218 -10.30 -3.53 6.24
CA TYR A 218 -10.38 -4.09 7.60
C TYR A 218 -9.34 -3.50 8.56
N VAL A 219 -8.10 -3.28 8.10
CA VAL A 219 -7.01 -2.81 8.96
C VAL A 219 -7.17 -1.34 9.33
N SER A 220 -7.61 -0.47 8.41
CA SER A 220 -7.82 0.94 8.72
C SER A 220 -8.96 1.17 9.73
N GLN A 221 -9.89 0.22 9.82
CA GLN A 221 -10.98 0.21 10.81
C GLN A 221 -10.55 -0.30 12.20
N ASN A 222 -9.33 -0.83 12.36
CA ASN A 222 -8.83 -1.41 13.61
C ASN A 222 -7.46 -0.82 13.98
N SER A 223 -7.47 0.27 14.75
CA SER A 223 -6.27 1.04 15.14
C SER A 223 -5.22 0.22 15.91
N GLU A 224 -5.65 -0.70 16.77
CA GLU A 224 -4.76 -1.61 17.52
C GLU A 224 -4.01 -2.56 16.59
N ILE A 225 -4.71 -3.14 15.61
CA ILE A 225 -4.11 -4.02 14.60
C ILE A 225 -3.10 -3.22 13.78
N LEU A 226 -3.45 -2.02 13.33
CA LEU A 226 -2.53 -1.15 12.58
C LEU A 226 -1.26 -0.82 13.38
N GLY A 227 -1.39 -0.51 14.68
CA GLY A 227 -0.26 -0.27 15.58
C GLY A 227 0.66 -1.49 15.73
N SER A 228 0.07 -2.67 15.94
CA SER A 228 0.80 -3.94 15.99
C SER A 228 1.52 -4.22 14.67
N LEU A 229 0.84 -4.03 13.53
CA LEU A 229 1.42 -4.25 12.21
C LEU A 229 2.59 -3.30 11.92
N ARG A 230 2.52 -2.03 12.34
CA ARG A 230 3.65 -1.08 12.25
C ARG A 230 4.89 -1.53 13.03
N SER A 231 4.69 -2.17 14.18
CA SER A 231 5.79 -2.69 15.00
C SER A 231 6.55 -3.86 14.37
N THR A 232 5.99 -4.48 13.31
CA THR A 232 6.62 -5.64 12.66
C THR A 232 7.69 -5.29 11.62
N ALA A 233 7.86 -4.00 11.30
CA ALA A 233 8.69 -3.52 10.19
C ALA A 233 8.23 -4.00 8.79
N GLN A 234 6.96 -4.38 8.63
CA GLN A 234 6.37 -4.61 7.32
C GLN A 234 5.95 -3.28 6.69
N TYR A 235 6.11 -3.16 5.37
CA TYR A 235 5.59 -2.03 4.63
C TYR A 235 4.06 -2.09 4.58
N LEU A 236 3.44 -0.94 4.83
CA LEU A 236 2.00 -0.78 4.76
C LEU A 236 1.66 -0.05 3.46
N MET A 237 0.91 -0.72 2.61
CA MET A 237 0.51 -0.21 1.30
C MET A 237 -0.65 0.77 1.42
N ARG A 238 -0.77 1.62 0.41
CA ARG A 238 -1.89 2.53 0.21
C ARG A 238 -2.82 2.03 -0.88
N GLU A 239 -4.01 2.60 -0.92
CA GLU A 239 -5.05 2.31 -1.90
C GLU A 239 -4.57 2.37 -3.37
N PRO A 240 -3.80 3.39 -3.84
CA PRO A 240 -3.39 3.45 -5.24
C PRO A 240 -2.55 2.26 -5.68
N GLU A 241 -1.66 1.77 -4.80
CA GLU A 241 -0.80 0.62 -5.08
C GLU A 241 -1.64 -0.66 -5.31
N LEU A 242 -2.78 -0.77 -4.59
CA LEU A 242 -3.72 -1.86 -4.80
C LEU A 242 -4.47 -1.71 -6.12
N LEU A 243 -5.00 -0.53 -6.43
CA LEU A 243 -5.78 -0.29 -7.64
C LEU A 243 -4.93 -0.51 -8.91
N GLU A 244 -3.68 -0.05 -8.93
CA GLU A 244 -2.72 -0.31 -10.02
C GLU A 244 -2.44 -1.82 -10.17
N SER A 245 -2.36 -2.55 -9.07
CA SER A 245 -2.14 -4.00 -9.09
C SER A 245 -3.37 -4.77 -9.59
N ILE A 246 -4.57 -4.30 -9.25
CA ILE A 246 -5.83 -4.83 -9.77
C ILE A 246 -5.89 -4.58 -11.28
N GLU A 247 -5.65 -3.36 -11.75
CA GLU A 247 -5.60 -3.01 -13.18
C GLU A 247 -4.71 -3.97 -13.96
N LEU A 248 -3.47 -4.15 -13.49
CA LEU A 248 -2.52 -5.07 -14.12
C LEU A 248 -3.06 -6.51 -14.20
N MET A 249 -3.71 -7.00 -13.15
CA MET A 249 -4.23 -8.36 -13.10
C MET A 249 -5.51 -8.53 -13.92
N LEU A 250 -6.36 -7.51 -14.03
CA LEU A 250 -7.51 -7.53 -14.93
C LEU A 250 -7.04 -7.67 -16.39
N HIS A 251 -6.02 -6.93 -16.80
CA HIS A 251 -5.40 -7.11 -18.13
C HIS A 251 -4.77 -8.50 -18.34
N ARG A 252 -4.31 -9.14 -17.26
CA ARG A 252 -3.70 -10.47 -17.29
C ARG A 252 -4.65 -11.59 -16.91
N SER A 253 -5.97 -11.37 -16.89
CA SER A 253 -6.91 -12.44 -16.56
C SER A 253 -6.91 -13.56 -17.59
N SER A 254 -6.77 -13.23 -18.88
CA SER A 254 -6.76 -14.24 -19.94
C SER A 254 -5.47 -15.06 -19.93
N PRO A 255 -5.54 -16.40 -20.10
CA PRO A 255 -4.35 -17.22 -20.26
C PRO A 255 -3.58 -16.76 -21.49
N THR A 256 -2.30 -16.46 -21.33
CA THR A 256 -1.42 -16.04 -22.42
C THR A 256 -0.27 -17.02 -22.53
N GLU A 257 -0.11 -17.66 -23.68
CA GLU A 257 1.12 -18.40 -23.98
C GLU A 257 2.22 -17.38 -24.33
N SER A 258 3.10 -17.06 -23.39
CA SER A 258 4.27 -16.25 -23.71
C SER A 258 5.38 -17.13 -24.28
N VAL A 259 5.91 -16.76 -25.45
CA VAL A 259 7.12 -17.37 -26.02
C VAL A 259 8.31 -17.31 -25.03
N ALA A 260 8.35 -16.29 -24.16
CA ALA A 260 9.37 -16.16 -23.12
C ALA A 260 9.24 -17.24 -22.02
N ASP A 261 8.02 -17.72 -21.74
CA ASP A 261 7.79 -18.72 -20.70
C ASP A 261 8.28 -20.12 -21.14
N GLN A 262 8.45 -20.35 -22.45
CA GLN A 262 9.09 -21.57 -22.99
C GLN A 262 10.61 -21.60 -22.79
N THR A 263 11.24 -20.43 -22.60
CA THR A 263 12.69 -20.30 -22.41
C THR A 263 13.12 -20.36 -20.93
N LEU A 264 12.17 -20.24 -20.00
CA LEU A 264 12.43 -20.34 -18.58
C LEU A 264 12.39 -21.80 -18.15
N SER A 265 13.46 -22.28 -17.52
CA SER A 265 13.50 -23.62 -16.90
C SER A 265 12.63 -23.73 -15.63
N ARG A 266 11.66 -22.81 -15.43
CA ARG A 266 10.95 -22.56 -14.17
C ARG A 266 9.51 -22.15 -14.44
N TYR A 267 8.60 -22.62 -13.59
CA TYR A 267 7.19 -22.25 -13.61
C TYR A 267 7.01 -20.75 -13.31
N VAL A 268 6.30 -20.04 -14.20
CA VAL A 268 5.90 -18.63 -14.02
C VAL A 268 4.41 -18.51 -14.32
N THR A 269 3.70 -17.80 -13.45
CA THR A 269 2.31 -17.39 -13.68
C THR A 269 2.25 -15.87 -13.72
N ARG A 270 1.84 -15.29 -14.86
CA ARG A 270 1.75 -13.83 -15.03
C ARG A 270 0.49 -13.23 -14.43
N SER A 271 -0.49 -14.07 -14.15
CA SER A 271 -1.83 -13.72 -13.65
C SER A 271 -1.94 -13.85 -12.12
N GLN A 272 -0.79 -13.92 -11.46
CA GLN A 272 -0.66 -13.82 -10.02
C GLN A 272 0.45 -12.81 -9.70
N ILE A 273 0.16 -11.87 -8.80
CA ILE A 273 1.18 -10.96 -8.27
C ILE A 273 1.04 -10.84 -6.75
N GLY A 274 2.18 -10.86 -6.06
CA GLY A 274 2.26 -10.53 -4.64
C GLY A 274 2.69 -9.09 -4.43
N ILE A 275 1.98 -8.38 -3.57
CA ILE A 275 2.23 -6.96 -3.27
C ILE A 275 2.40 -6.74 -1.77
N GLY A 276 3.14 -5.69 -1.40
CA GLY A 276 3.35 -5.32 0.01
C GLY A 276 4.41 -6.14 0.73
N MET A 277 5.15 -6.99 0.01
CA MET A 277 6.24 -7.81 0.56
C MET A 277 7.53 -7.02 0.75
N ARG A 278 7.47 -5.79 1.30
CA ARG A 278 8.65 -4.96 1.58
C ARG A 278 8.84 -4.82 3.09
N SER A 279 10.08 -4.80 3.55
CA SER A 279 10.40 -4.43 4.93
C SER A 279 10.80 -2.97 5.02
N THR A 280 10.44 -2.30 6.11
CA THR A 280 10.83 -0.91 6.41
C THR A 280 12.15 -0.82 7.17
N LEU A 281 12.69 -1.96 7.61
CA LEU A 281 14.01 -2.11 8.21
C LEU A 281 14.80 -3.15 7.42
N PRO A 282 16.15 -3.10 7.44
CA PRO A 282 16.96 -4.17 6.90
C PRO A 282 16.53 -5.54 7.43
N ILE A 283 16.54 -6.57 6.59
CA ILE A 283 16.07 -7.91 6.93
C ILE A 283 16.90 -8.55 8.06
N ASP A 284 18.17 -8.15 8.18
CA ASP A 284 19.09 -8.59 9.23
C ASP A 284 19.03 -7.74 10.52
N ALA A 285 18.28 -6.63 10.52
CA ALA A 285 18.14 -5.80 11.70
C ALA A 285 17.54 -6.57 12.89
N SER A 286 18.14 -6.46 14.06
CA SER A 286 17.78 -7.23 15.26
C SER A 286 16.36 -6.96 15.77
N ASN A 287 15.82 -5.78 15.47
CA ASN A 287 14.46 -5.34 15.77
C ASN A 287 13.47 -5.55 14.61
N ASN A 288 13.91 -6.04 13.44
CA ASN A 288 12.98 -6.44 12.38
C ASN A 288 12.13 -7.62 12.88
N ARG A 289 10.81 -7.56 12.72
CA ARG A 289 9.86 -8.58 13.20
C ARG A 289 8.96 -9.11 12.07
N THR A 290 9.34 -8.85 10.82
CA THR A 290 8.60 -9.30 9.65
C THR A 290 8.61 -10.82 9.59
N ILE A 291 7.44 -11.44 9.40
CA ILE A 291 7.29 -12.90 9.53
C ILE A 291 8.15 -13.68 8.54
N TRP A 292 8.27 -13.15 7.33
CA TRP A 292 8.94 -13.80 6.21
C TRP A 292 10.45 -13.49 6.12
N ARG A 293 11.02 -12.77 7.10
CA ARG A 293 12.44 -12.36 7.10
C ARG A 293 13.44 -13.53 7.04
N LYS A 294 13.02 -14.72 7.48
CA LYS A 294 13.81 -15.96 7.47
C LYS A 294 13.46 -16.90 6.31
N ASP A 295 12.50 -16.54 5.47
CA ASP A 295 12.07 -17.37 4.35
C ASP A 295 13.14 -17.37 3.25
N PRO A 296 13.68 -18.54 2.85
CA PRO A 296 14.66 -18.61 1.76
C PRO A 296 14.18 -18.02 0.44
N ARG A 297 12.87 -18.02 0.19
CA ARG A 297 12.26 -17.43 -1.02
C ARG A 297 12.36 -15.90 -1.05
N MET A 298 12.58 -15.28 0.11
CA MET A 298 12.69 -13.83 0.28
C MET A 298 14.15 -13.35 0.39
N LEU A 299 15.14 -14.22 0.12
CA LEU A 299 16.56 -13.86 0.22
C LEU A 299 16.98 -12.72 -0.72
N VAL A 300 16.21 -12.47 -1.80
CA VAL A 300 16.46 -11.35 -2.71
C VAL A 300 16.51 -10.00 -1.96
N TYR A 301 15.74 -9.83 -0.89
CA TYR A 301 15.74 -8.60 -0.10
C TYR A 301 17.10 -8.33 0.57
N ARG A 302 17.85 -9.38 0.94
CA ARG A 302 19.22 -9.21 1.46
C ARG A 302 20.17 -8.65 0.41
N ASN A 303 19.96 -9.01 -0.86
CA ASN A 303 20.80 -8.56 -1.97
C ASN A 303 20.41 -7.16 -2.43
N VAL A 304 19.12 -6.84 -2.46
CA VAL A 304 18.62 -5.50 -2.84
C VAL A 304 19.01 -4.46 -1.80
N GLU A 305 18.94 -4.79 -0.50
CA GLU A 305 19.42 -3.94 0.58
C GLU A 305 20.94 -3.70 0.50
N GLY A 306 21.74 -4.71 0.13
CA GLY A 306 23.19 -4.57 -0.03
C GLY A 306 23.65 -3.86 -1.30
N GLN A 307 22.84 -3.85 -2.37
CA GLN A 307 23.11 -3.12 -3.62
C GLN A 307 22.59 -1.68 -3.60
N SER A 308 21.77 -1.36 -2.60
CA SER A 308 21.53 0.02 -2.21
C SER A 308 22.80 0.50 -1.51
N GLY A 309 23.88 0.72 -2.29
CA GLY A 309 25.02 1.51 -1.85
C GLY A 309 24.47 2.77 -1.18
N PRO A 310 25.10 3.24 -0.09
CA PRO A 310 24.47 4.12 0.90
C PRO A 310 23.63 5.14 0.17
N VAL A 311 22.32 4.96 0.20
CA VAL A 311 21.38 6.01 -0.16
C VAL A 311 21.86 7.17 0.69
N SER A 312 22.36 8.22 0.05
CA SER A 312 22.92 9.41 0.69
C SER A 312 22.14 9.66 1.97
N SER A 313 22.77 9.32 3.08
CA SER A 313 22.10 9.03 4.33
C SER A 313 21.57 10.32 4.92
N SER A 314 20.35 10.68 4.58
CA SER A 314 19.54 11.59 5.38
C SER A 314 18.96 10.88 6.62
N THR A 315 19.24 9.59 6.81
CA THR A 315 18.71 8.74 7.89
C THR A 315 19.66 8.48 9.06
N GLY A 316 20.93 8.90 9.00
CA GLY A 316 21.84 8.80 10.16
C GLY A 316 21.46 9.74 11.31
N SER A 317 20.78 10.84 11.01
CA SER A 317 20.54 11.94 11.95
C SER A 317 19.33 11.68 12.88
N ASP A 318 18.25 11.13 12.33
CA ASP A 318 17.00 10.85 13.08
C ASP A 318 17.19 9.71 14.11
N GLN A 319 18.08 8.74 13.84
CA GLN A 319 18.46 7.69 14.81
C GLN A 319 19.34 8.24 15.94
N VAL A 320 20.30 9.12 15.62
CA VAL A 320 21.19 9.76 16.61
C VAL A 320 20.39 10.65 17.56
N LEU A 321 19.46 11.45 17.03
CA LEU A 321 18.58 12.27 17.86
C LEU A 321 17.67 11.43 18.75
N THR A 322 17.08 10.36 18.20
CA THR A 322 16.19 9.47 18.97
C THR A 322 16.94 8.76 20.10
N HIS A 323 18.17 8.30 19.84
CA HIS A 323 19.03 7.70 20.86
C HIS A 323 19.38 8.72 21.95
N PHE A 324 19.87 9.90 21.56
CA PHE A 324 20.19 11.00 22.47
C PHE A 324 19.01 11.36 23.38
N LEU A 325 17.82 11.56 22.83
CA LEU A 325 16.62 11.92 23.60
C LEU A 325 16.15 10.82 24.56
N SER A 326 16.47 9.55 24.27
CA SER A 326 16.17 8.43 25.17
C SER A 326 17.12 8.35 26.37
N GLU A 327 18.37 8.78 26.21
CA GLU A 327 19.40 8.70 27.26
C GLU A 327 19.38 9.90 28.23
N ILE A 328 19.04 11.10 27.76
CA ILE A 328 19.08 12.33 28.57
C ILE A 328 18.13 12.32 29.77
N GLY A 329 17.08 11.49 29.75
CA GLY A 329 16.20 11.29 30.91
C GLY A 329 16.89 10.61 32.11
N SER A 330 18.02 9.95 31.86
CA SER A 330 18.80 9.21 32.86
C SER A 330 20.20 9.77 33.10
N ASN A 331 20.65 10.75 32.29
CA ASN A 331 21.99 11.31 32.35
C ASN A 331 21.99 12.83 32.10
N MET A 332 21.68 13.61 33.14
CA MET A 332 21.66 15.08 33.09
C MET A 332 23.04 15.70 32.76
N THR A 333 24.12 15.01 33.13
CA THR A 333 25.49 15.46 32.84
C THR A 333 25.76 15.49 31.34
N MET A 334 25.25 14.50 30.60
CA MET A 334 25.32 14.47 29.14
C MET A 334 24.52 15.62 28.52
N LEU A 335 23.30 15.87 29.00
CA LEU A 335 22.44 16.93 28.48
C LEU A 335 23.05 18.32 28.63
N LYS A 336 23.78 18.58 29.73
CA LYS A 336 24.45 19.87 30.01
C LYS A 336 25.81 20.03 29.30
N ALA A 337 26.31 18.99 28.64
CA ALA A 337 27.59 19.03 27.96
C ALA A 337 27.52 19.91 26.67
N PRO A 338 28.58 20.64 26.30
CA PRO A 338 28.63 21.44 25.08
C PRO A 338 28.31 20.64 23.80
N GLU A 339 28.66 19.36 23.77
CA GLU A 339 28.43 18.44 22.66
C GLU A 339 26.93 18.24 22.36
N SER A 340 26.06 18.40 23.37
CA SER A 340 24.61 18.34 23.19
C SER A 340 24.07 19.51 22.38
N VAL A 341 24.71 20.69 22.49
CA VAL A 341 24.36 21.86 21.67
C VAL A 341 24.69 21.58 20.21
N GLU A 342 25.87 21.04 19.94
CA GLU A 342 26.32 20.69 18.58
C GLU A 342 25.38 19.69 17.91
N LEU A 343 24.96 18.66 18.65
CA LEU A 343 24.04 17.65 18.16
C LEU A 343 22.67 18.28 17.83
N LEU A 344 22.08 19.03 18.76
CA LEU A 344 20.78 19.66 18.57
C LEU A 344 20.81 20.70 17.44
N ALA A 345 21.86 21.52 17.36
CA ALA A 345 22.07 22.49 16.28
C ALA A 345 22.21 21.78 14.93
N GLY A 346 22.93 20.67 14.86
CA GLY A 346 23.08 19.88 13.64
C GLY A 346 21.74 19.34 13.11
N GLU A 347 20.88 18.83 13.99
CA GLU A 347 19.56 18.31 13.60
C GLU A 347 18.57 19.42 13.22
N ILE A 348 18.54 20.51 13.99
CA ILE A 348 17.73 21.71 13.70
C ILE A 348 18.17 22.31 12.37
N GLY A 349 19.47 22.43 12.14
CA GLY A 349 20.05 22.96 10.90
C GLY A 349 19.66 22.12 9.69
N ARG A 350 19.92 20.81 9.70
CA ARG A 350 19.56 19.93 8.57
C ARG A 350 18.08 20.01 8.22
N THR A 351 17.22 20.06 9.23
CA THR A 351 15.77 20.21 9.03
C THR A 351 15.43 21.55 8.38
N LEU A 352 15.96 22.64 8.91
CA LEU A 352 15.75 23.99 8.38
C LEU A 352 16.24 24.12 6.92
N PHE A 353 17.46 23.65 6.62
CA PHE A 353 18.01 23.68 5.27
C PHE A 353 17.30 22.71 4.32
N GLY A 354 16.68 21.64 4.86
CA GLY A 354 15.75 20.77 4.13
C GLY A 354 14.50 21.50 3.67
N PHE A 355 13.85 22.29 4.53
CA PHE A 355 12.71 23.12 4.14
C PHE A 355 13.05 24.17 3.07
N LEU A 356 14.30 24.64 3.08
CA LEU A 356 14.81 25.59 2.10
C LEU A 356 15.28 24.96 0.78
N MET A 357 15.12 23.64 0.61
CA MET A 357 15.57 22.89 -0.58
C MET A 357 17.09 23.05 -0.85
N ARG A 358 17.90 23.24 0.21
CA ARG A 358 19.36 23.42 0.15
C ARG A 358 20.13 22.20 0.67
N ALA A 359 19.53 21.02 0.59
CA ALA A 359 19.98 19.80 1.27
C ALA A 359 21.29 19.17 0.73
N GLU A 360 21.91 19.71 -0.34
CA GLU A 360 23.09 19.13 -1.00
C GLU A 360 24.42 19.83 -0.69
N ALA A 361 24.46 20.83 0.19
CA ALA A 361 25.73 21.45 0.58
C ALA A 361 26.48 20.58 1.61
N GLU A 362 27.59 19.95 1.18
CA GLU A 362 28.45 19.08 2.02
C GLU A 362 29.04 19.76 3.27
N LYS A 363 28.88 21.08 3.44
CA LYS A 363 29.23 21.82 4.67
C LYS A 363 28.20 22.92 4.92
N ILE A 364 27.27 22.65 5.84
CA ILE A 364 26.37 23.67 6.39
C ILE A 364 27.13 24.40 7.49
N ASP A 365 27.32 25.70 7.33
CA ASP A 365 27.90 26.57 8.36
C ASP A 365 26.80 26.97 9.36
N PHE A 366 26.93 26.48 10.60
CA PHE A 366 25.92 26.66 11.65
C PHE A 366 26.00 28.01 12.36
N ASP A 367 27.03 28.81 12.07
CA ASP A 367 27.30 30.12 12.68
C ASP A 367 26.82 31.29 11.81
N VAL A 368 26.21 30.99 10.65
CA VAL A 368 25.66 32.01 9.74
C VAL A 368 24.41 32.66 10.34
N PRO A 369 24.26 34.01 10.23
CA PRO A 369 23.08 34.72 10.70
C PRO A 369 21.78 34.16 10.12
N LEU A 370 20.82 33.75 10.96
CA LEU A 370 19.55 33.18 10.50
C LEU A 370 18.76 34.12 9.58
N ALA A 371 18.89 35.43 9.78
CA ALA A 371 18.29 36.45 8.91
C ALA A 371 18.80 36.36 7.45
N SER A 372 20.01 35.87 7.23
CA SER A 372 20.60 35.69 5.89
C SER A 372 20.22 34.37 5.22
N VAL A 373 19.63 33.45 5.98
CA VAL A 373 19.22 32.10 5.54
C VAL A 373 17.82 32.11 4.90
N GLY A 374 17.06 33.21 5.05
CA GLY A 374 15.75 33.37 4.42
C GLY A 374 14.59 32.77 5.23
N ILE A 375 14.70 32.77 6.57
CA ILE A 375 13.62 32.31 7.44
C ILE A 375 12.43 33.28 7.33
N ASP A 376 11.31 32.79 6.78
CA ASP A 376 10.05 33.51 6.77
C ASP A 376 9.10 33.03 7.88
N SER A 377 7.91 33.63 7.95
CA SER A 377 6.89 33.29 8.94
C SER A 377 6.38 31.85 8.83
N LEU A 378 6.40 31.24 7.63
CA LEU A 378 5.91 29.89 7.41
C LEU A 378 6.94 28.86 7.86
N ILE A 379 8.19 29.01 7.42
CA ILE A 379 9.33 28.16 7.81
C ILE A 379 9.54 28.20 9.32
N SER A 380 9.36 29.38 9.95
CA SER A 380 9.42 29.50 11.41
C SER A 380 8.38 28.65 12.12
N VAL A 381 7.16 28.56 11.56
CA VAL A 381 6.07 27.74 12.12
C VAL A 381 6.34 26.25 11.91
N GLU A 382 6.84 25.87 10.74
CA GLU A 382 7.20 24.49 10.44
C GLU A 382 8.35 23.98 11.30
N LEU A 383 9.41 24.78 11.45
CA LEU A 383 10.55 24.48 12.30
C LEU A 383 10.12 24.35 13.76
N ARG A 384 9.29 25.27 14.26
CA ARG A 384 8.70 25.17 15.61
C ARG A 384 7.95 23.85 15.81
N ASN A 385 7.07 23.51 14.86
CA ASN A 385 6.26 22.30 14.95
C ASN A 385 7.14 21.05 14.93
N TRP A 386 8.22 21.06 14.15
CA TRP A 386 9.21 20.00 14.11
C TRP A 386 9.96 19.87 15.45
N ILE A 387 10.49 20.96 16.02
CA ILE A 387 11.19 20.95 17.32
C ILE A 387 10.27 20.38 18.41
N ARG A 388 9.01 20.84 18.46
CA ARG A 388 8.03 20.33 19.42
C ARG A 388 7.79 18.82 19.26
N ARG A 389 7.66 18.33 18.03
CA ARG A 389 7.35 16.93 17.74
C ARG A 389 8.54 16.00 17.94
N LYS A 390 9.75 16.43 17.56
CA LYS A 390 10.94 15.58 17.50
C LYS A 390 11.85 15.74 18.71
N ILE A 391 12.10 16.96 19.17
CA ILE A 391 12.93 17.25 20.36
C ILE A 391 12.07 17.26 21.63
N GLY A 392 10.79 17.61 21.51
CA GLY A 392 9.84 17.54 22.63
C GLY A 392 9.86 18.76 23.54
N VAL A 393 10.29 19.93 23.06
CA VAL A 393 10.29 21.21 23.78
C VAL A 393 9.53 22.29 23.03
N GLU A 394 8.95 23.25 23.75
CA GLU A 394 8.20 24.35 23.16
C GLU A 394 9.07 25.58 22.92
N VAL A 395 9.35 25.87 21.65
CA VAL A 395 10.02 27.08 21.20
C VAL A 395 9.00 27.99 20.50
N THR A 396 9.05 29.29 20.76
CA THR A 396 8.19 30.29 20.12
C THR A 396 8.77 30.74 18.79
N VAL A 397 7.92 31.25 17.89
CA VAL A 397 8.38 31.84 16.62
C VAL A 397 9.33 33.02 16.88
N LEU A 398 9.08 33.80 17.94
CA LEU A 398 9.94 34.92 18.30
C LEU A 398 11.34 34.46 18.76
N GLU A 399 11.44 33.35 19.51
CA GLU A 399 12.72 32.75 19.89
C GLU A 399 13.47 32.22 18.66
N ILE A 400 12.76 31.70 17.65
CA ILE A 400 13.37 31.21 16.41
C ILE A 400 13.95 32.37 15.59
N VAL A 401 13.17 33.45 15.42
CA VAL A 401 13.56 34.61 14.60
C VAL A 401 14.65 35.45 15.28
N ARG A 402 14.72 35.45 16.61
CA ARG A 402 15.73 36.20 17.38
C ARG A 402 17.03 35.44 17.61
N ALA A 403 17.11 34.16 17.28
CA ALA A 403 18.37 33.43 17.40
C ALA A 403 19.35 33.96 16.35
N ASP A 404 20.57 34.28 16.78
CA ASP A 404 21.58 34.83 15.88
C ASP A 404 22.03 33.76 14.88
N SER A 405 22.11 32.49 15.28
CA SER A 405 22.56 31.38 14.44
C SER A 405 21.79 30.07 14.67
N VAL A 406 22.05 29.04 13.85
CA VAL A 406 21.52 27.68 14.07
C VAL A 406 22.09 27.10 15.37
N ARG A 407 23.35 27.43 15.70
CA ARG A 407 23.97 27.05 16.97
C ARG A 407 23.21 27.61 18.17
N ASP A 408 22.77 28.87 18.09
CA ASP A 408 21.98 29.49 19.16
C ASP A 408 20.62 28.83 19.34
N LEU A 409 19.99 28.34 18.26
CA LEU A 409 18.79 27.52 18.37
C LEU A 409 19.05 26.20 19.09
N GLY A 410 20.23 25.60 18.88
CA GLY A 410 20.69 24.44 19.65
C GLY A 410 20.78 24.73 21.15
N VAL A 411 21.33 25.90 21.52
CA VAL A 411 21.40 26.37 22.91
C VAL A 411 20.01 26.57 23.51
N VAL A 412 19.11 27.22 22.78
CA VAL A 412 17.72 27.43 23.22
C VAL A 412 17.00 26.09 23.44
N ALA A 413 17.16 25.13 22.53
CA ALA A 413 16.57 23.80 22.66
C ALA A 413 17.15 23.02 23.85
N GLN A 414 18.47 23.06 24.04
CA GLN A 414 19.15 22.42 25.19
C GLN A 414 18.66 23.00 26.51
N LYS A 415 18.59 24.34 26.63
CA LYS A 415 18.12 25.02 27.85
C LYS A 415 16.70 24.57 28.22
N LYS A 416 15.78 24.53 27.25
CA LYS A 416 14.40 24.07 27.50
C LYS A 416 14.31 22.59 27.83
N LEU A 417 15.19 21.75 27.29
CA LEU A 417 15.29 20.35 27.68
C LEU A 417 15.74 20.22 29.13
N VAL A 418 16.77 20.97 29.53
CA VAL A 418 17.26 20.99 30.92
C VAL A 418 16.13 21.41 31.87
N GLU A 419 15.44 22.51 31.59
CA GLU A 419 14.29 22.99 32.38
C GLU A 419 13.16 21.93 32.47
N LYS A 420 12.87 21.24 31.37
CA LYS A 420 11.85 20.19 31.30
C LYS A 420 12.19 18.96 32.14
N TYR A 421 13.46 18.58 32.23
CA TYR A 421 13.87 17.40 33.02
C TYR A 421 14.18 17.75 34.48
N GLU A 422 14.65 18.97 34.76
CA GLU A 422 14.79 19.49 36.14
C GLU A 422 13.44 19.67 36.82
N SER A 423 12.39 20.04 36.10
CA SER A 423 11.02 20.12 36.64
C SER A 423 10.32 18.77 36.86
N ARG A 424 10.94 17.66 36.44
CA ARG A 424 10.43 16.28 36.59
C ARG A 424 11.14 15.48 37.69
N MET A 425 12.27 15.98 38.20
CA MET A 425 12.92 15.50 39.42
C MET A 425 12.33 16.23 40.62
#